data_AF-A0A973XUJ8-F1
#
_entry.id   AF-A0A973XUJ8-F1
#
_cell.length_a   1.000
_cell.length_b   1.000
_cell.length_c   1.000
_cell.angle_alpha   90.00
_cell.angle_beta   90.00
_cell.angle_gamma   90.00
#
_symmetry.space_group_name_H-M   'P 1'
#
loop_
_entity.id
_entity.type
_entity.pdbx_description
1 polymer ?
#
loop_
_entity_poly.entity_id
_entity_poly.type
_entity_poly.pdbx_seq_one_letter_code
_entity_poly.pdbx_strand_id
1 'polypeptide(L)' 'MATKEELIAKAADLVNEYAENGMAGDPHKVCDAMKAVLDAGGTHEDIAAYNRARRRETQHQ' A
#
# COMPACT_ATOMS: atom_id res chain seq x y z
N MET A 1 -3.51 17.20 6.37
CA MET A 1 -4.06 16.21 5.41
C MET A 1 -2.89 15.32 5.02
N ALA A 2 -3.07 14.00 4.95
CA ALA A 2 -2.00 13.10 4.50
C ALA A 2 -1.67 13.38 3.03
N THR A 3 -0.40 13.32 2.64
CA THR A 3 -0.01 13.46 1.23
C THR A 3 -0.38 12.22 0.43
N LYS A 4 -0.41 12.35 -0.89
CA LYS A 4 -0.59 11.21 -1.80
C LYS A 4 0.47 10.13 -1.54
N GLU A 5 1.75 10.50 -1.34
CA GLU A 5 2.79 9.51 -1.05
C GLU A 5 2.58 8.79 0.29
N GLU A 6 2.15 9.51 1.35
CA GLU A 6 1.85 8.89 2.65
C GLU A 6 0.71 7.88 2.56
N LEU A 7 -0.32 8.19 1.76
CA LEU A 7 -1.43 7.28 1.50
C LEU A 7 -0.99 6.05 0.71
N ILE A 8 -0.13 6.23 -0.29
CA ILE A 8 0.45 5.12 -1.08
C ILE A 8 1.27 4.18 -0.19
N ALA A 9 2.15 4.73 0.66
CA ALA A 9 2.96 3.95 1.58
C ALA A 9 2.08 3.15 2.56
N LYS A 10 1.08 3.82 3.17
CA LYS A 10 0.14 3.16 4.09
C LYS A 10 -0.65 2.04 3.42
N ALA A 11 -1.15 2.26 2.20
CA ALA A 11 -1.87 1.24 1.45
C ALA A 11 -0.94 0.06 1.09
N ALA A 12 0.32 0.33 0.73
CA ALA A 12 1.30 -0.70 0.46
C ALA A 12 1.60 -1.55 1.71
N ASP A 13 1.73 -0.93 2.89
CA ASP A 13 1.96 -1.66 4.14
C ASP A 13 0.78 -2.57 4.49
N LEU A 14 -0.45 -2.05 4.43
CA LEU A 14 -1.65 -2.85 4.71
C LEU A 14 -1.85 -4.00 3.71
N VAL A 15 -1.50 -3.79 2.43
CA VAL A 15 -1.53 -4.87 1.43
C VAL A 15 -0.52 -5.97 1.77
N ASN A 16 0.70 -5.63 2.20
CA ASN A 16 1.69 -6.65 2.58
C ASN A 16 1.30 -7.35 3.89
N GLU A 17 0.82 -6.61 4.89
CA GLU A 17 0.32 -7.17 6.15
C GLU A 17 -0.82 -8.16 5.90
N TYR A 18 -1.74 -7.82 5.01
CA TYR A 18 -2.83 -8.72 4.62
C TYR A 18 -2.32 -9.96 3.85
N ALA A 19 -1.29 -9.80 3.01
CA ALA A 19 -0.66 -10.92 2.32
C ALA A 19 0.10 -11.86 3.28
N GLU A 20 0.75 -11.33 4.31
CA GLU A 20 1.51 -12.10 5.31
C GLU A 20 0.61 -12.81 6.31
N ASN A 21 -0.48 -12.16 6.75
CA ASN A 21 -1.44 -12.71 7.70
C ASN A 21 -2.54 -13.56 7.04
N GLY A 22 -2.64 -13.55 5.71
CA GLY A 22 -3.70 -14.22 4.96
C GLY A 22 -5.10 -13.67 5.30
N MET A 23 -6.13 -14.52 5.23
CA MET A 23 -7.53 -14.15 5.56
C MET A 23 -7.77 -13.81 7.05
N ALA A 24 -6.73 -13.84 7.89
CA ALA A 24 -6.83 -13.40 9.29
C ALA A 24 -6.80 -11.87 9.43
N GLY A 25 -6.36 -11.14 8.39
CA GLY A 25 -6.41 -9.69 8.35
C GLY A 25 -7.81 -9.16 8.04
N ASP A 26 -8.08 -7.91 8.46
CA ASP A 26 -9.33 -7.22 8.13
C ASP A 26 -9.26 -6.64 6.70
N PRO A 27 -9.98 -7.20 5.72
CA PRO A 27 -9.93 -6.73 4.34
C PRO A 27 -10.48 -5.31 4.19
N HIS A 28 -11.33 -4.83 5.11
CA HIS A 28 -11.89 -3.48 5.05
C HIS A 28 -10.80 -2.42 5.18
N LYS A 29 -9.77 -2.66 6.00
CA LYS A 29 -8.65 -1.72 6.15
C LYS A 29 -7.87 -1.54 4.85
N VAL A 30 -7.70 -2.62 4.09
CA VAL A 30 -7.04 -2.56 2.78
C VAL A 30 -7.89 -1.78 1.79
N CYS A 31 -9.20 -2.06 1.74
CA CYS A 31 -10.14 -1.34 0.88
C CYS A 31 -10.20 0.16 1.21
N ASP A 32 -10.23 0.53 2.49
CA ASP A 32 -10.27 1.93 2.94
C ASP A 32 -8.98 2.68 2.56
N ALA A 33 -7.82 2.03 2.73
CA ALA A 33 -6.55 2.61 2.35
C ALA A 33 -6.42 2.79 0.82
N MET A 34 -6.87 1.80 0.04
CA MET A 34 -6.93 1.91 -1.42
C MET A 34 -7.86 3.04 -1.86
N LYS A 35 -9.04 3.16 -1.25
CA LYS A 35 -9.98 4.25 -1.54
C LYS A 35 -9.34 5.62 -1.27
N ALA A 36 -8.66 5.78 -0.14
CA ALA A 36 -7.97 7.02 0.19
C ALA A 36 -6.89 7.40 -0.85
N VAL A 37 -6.16 6.43 -1.39
CA VAL A 37 -5.19 6.66 -2.48
C VAL A 37 -5.90 7.15 -3.74
N LEU A 38 -7.02 6.52 -4.13
CA LEU A 38 -7.79 6.91 -5.30
C LEU A 38 -8.40 8.32 -5.15
N ASP A 39 -8.96 8.62 -3.97
CA ASP A 39 -9.54 9.93 -3.66
C ASP A 39 -8.47 11.05 -3.69
N ALA A 40 -7.20 10.72 -3.43
CA ALA A 40 -6.06 11.63 -3.54
C ALA A 40 -5.46 11.72 -4.97
N GLY A 41 -6.08 11.09 -5.97
CA GLY A 41 -5.57 11.07 -7.36
C GLY A 41 -4.41 10.10 -7.58
N GLY A 42 -4.24 9.11 -6.71
CA GLY A 42 -3.37 7.96 -6.90
C GLY A 42 -4.02 6.83 -7.68
N THR A 43 -3.23 5.81 -7.98
CA THR A 43 -3.68 4.61 -8.68
C THR A 43 -3.22 3.34 -7.95
N HIS A 44 -3.85 2.21 -8.27
CA HIS A 44 -3.36 0.90 -7.81
C HIS A 44 -1.93 0.61 -8.28
N GLU A 45 -1.56 1.12 -9.45
CA GLU A 45 -0.20 0.98 -9.99
C GLU A 45 0.83 1.75 -9.15
N ASP A 46 0.45 2.88 -8.55
CA ASP A 46 1.33 3.65 -7.66
C ASP A 46 1.68 2.82 -6.40
N ILE A 47 0.71 2.11 -5.83
CA ILE A 47 0.89 1.20 -4.69
C ILE A 47 1.81 0.03 -5.07
N ALA A 48 1.59 -0.56 -6.25
CA ALA A 48 2.44 -1.64 -6.76
C ALA A 48 3.87 -1.15 -7.06
N ALA A 49 4.01 0.04 -7.64
CA ALA A 49 5.30 0.66 -7.95
C ALA A 49 6.10 0.95 -6.68
N TYR A 50 5.44 1.47 -5.64
CA TYR A 50 6.05 1.68 -4.32
C TYR A 50 6.59 0.37 -3.74
N ASN A 51 5.78 -0.69 -3.75
CA ASN A 51 6.20 -2.02 -3.28
C ASN A 51 7.38 -2.58 -4.08
N ARG A 52 7.40 -2.41 -5.41
CA ARG A 52 8.52 -2.85 -6.25
C ARG A 52 9.79 -2.06 -5.96
N ALA A 53 9.69 -0.74 -5.76
CA ALA A 53 10.82 0.10 -5.40
C ALA A 53 11.42 -0.31 -4.05
N ARG A 54 10.57 -0.46 -3.03
CA ARG A 54 10.97 -0.90 -1.70
C ARG A 54 11.70 -2.24 -1.72
N ARG A 55 11.19 -3.24 -2.46
CA ARG A 55 11.85 -4.56 -2.59
C ARG A 55 13.22 -4.49 -3.26
N ARG A 56 13.41 -3.59 -4.24
CA ARG A 56 14.72 -3.38 -4.87
C ARG A 56 15.71 -2.83 -3.84
N GLU A 57 15.29 -1.87 -3.03
CA GLU A 57 16.15 -1.30 -1.98
C GLU A 57 16.53 -2.34 -0.93
N THR A 58 15.61 -3.22 -0.53
CA THR A 58 15.89 -4.30 0.44
C THR A 58 16.82 -5.39 -0.10
N GLN A 59 16.82 -5.64 -1.42
CA GLN A 59 17.69 -6.65 -2.05
C GLN A 59 19.12 -6.16 -2.33
N HIS A 60 19.36 -4.85 -2.24
CA HIS A 60 20.67 -4.24 -2.47
C HIS A 60 21.38 -3.82 -1.17
N GLN A 61 20.84 -4.20 -0.01
CA GLN A 61 21.51 -4.13 1.30
C GLN A 61 22.04 -5.49 1.72
#